data_AF-A0A0W8DMH0-F1
#
_entry.id   AF-A0A0W8DMH0-F1
#
_cell.length_a   1.000
_cell.length_b   1.000
_cell.length_c   1.000
_cell.angle_alpha   90.00
_cell.angle_beta   90.00
_cell.angle_gamma   90.00
#
_symmetry.space_group_name_H-M   'P 1'
#
loop_
_entity.id
_entity.type
_entity.pdbx_description
1 polymer ?
#
loop_
_entity_poly.entity_id
_entity_poly.type
_entity_poly.pdbx_seq_one_letter_code
_entity_poly.pdbx_strand_id
1 'polypeptide(L)'
;MVVCEVLSLAQTAPYQTQAKQEHWKEESALVAGDNYAIDQLYQLMDHWQSLVVELARCSEYRACAVGVIMSRLEKMSAHCTHEIENIQDAMVKYENEMQSAAERFVAIMADCRAETEKQWFDADELELRVFEDTYNKTSDEQSTYYENCKALNSLEHRALELELRRNFFQAALTQVCVTTQLVAAHDNDELLETTTGERINALGSDILENMDNFCEALKAITALNIHGQSDLVGSSQEVDFARSTEQEHRPELLRFAKHLEQFWLIHQNWLPPMLLDVVIERFDMLSESNGHSTCPVANAISRVCGSLRAGYSK
;
A
#
# COMPACT_ATOMS: atom_id res chain seq x y z
N MET A 1 3.82 1.55 -2.44
CA MET A 1 3.47 2.98 -2.37
C MET A 1 4.67 3.82 -1.91
N VAL A 2 5.09 3.84 -0.64
CA VAL A 2 6.19 4.70 -0.17
C VAL A 2 7.48 4.58 -1.00
N VAL A 3 7.93 3.35 -1.32
CA VAL A 3 9.10 3.11 -2.19
C VAL A 3 8.91 3.75 -3.58
N CYS A 4 7.71 3.63 -4.16
CA CYS A 4 7.40 4.18 -5.48
C CYS A 4 7.42 5.71 -5.48
N GLU A 5 6.94 6.35 -4.41
CA GLU A 5 6.92 7.81 -4.24
C GLU A 5 8.34 8.37 -4.08
N VAL A 6 9.21 7.66 -3.35
CA VAL A 6 10.62 8.05 -3.18
C VAL A 6 11.41 7.83 -4.47
N LEU A 7 11.18 6.71 -5.16
CA LEU A 7 11.84 6.41 -6.44
C LEU A 7 11.38 7.33 -7.55
N SER A 8 10.11 7.76 -7.57
CA SER A 8 9.63 8.71 -8.55
C SER A 8 10.41 10.01 -8.42
N LEU A 9 10.60 10.55 -7.19
CA LEU A 9 11.43 11.73 -6.97
C LEU A 9 12.86 11.58 -7.52
N ALA A 10 13.46 10.39 -7.43
CA ALA A 10 14.77 10.10 -8.01
C ALA A 10 14.76 10.02 -9.55
N GLN A 11 13.65 9.60 -10.16
CA GLN A 11 13.46 9.58 -11.62
C GLN A 11 13.32 10.98 -12.25
N THR A 12 13.19 12.04 -11.45
CA THR A 12 13.27 13.42 -11.94
C THR A 12 14.70 13.87 -12.32
N ALA A 13 15.72 13.07 -11.99
CA ALA A 13 17.04 13.21 -12.61
C ALA A 13 16.92 12.84 -14.10
N PRO A 14 17.51 13.61 -15.03
CA PRO A 14 17.18 13.55 -16.44
C PRO A 14 17.57 12.19 -17.04
N TYR A 15 16.62 11.27 -17.12
CA TYR A 15 16.66 10.21 -18.12
C TYR A 15 16.20 10.85 -19.43
N GLN A 16 17.13 10.94 -20.39
CA GLN A 16 16.82 11.22 -21.79
C GLN A 16 15.98 10.08 -22.36
N THR A 17 14.69 10.03 -22.04
CA THR A 17 13.74 9.22 -22.80
C THR A 17 13.35 10.04 -24.02
N GLN A 18 13.94 9.72 -25.17
CA GLN A 18 13.43 10.07 -26.50
C GLN A 18 12.05 9.43 -26.66
N ALA A 19 11.01 10.03 -26.09
CA ALA A 19 9.65 9.73 -26.49
C ALA A 19 9.44 10.37 -27.86
N LYS A 20 9.37 9.54 -28.91
CA LYS A 20 8.89 9.99 -30.21
C LYS A 20 7.46 10.49 -30.01
N GLN A 21 7.25 11.79 -30.18
CA GLN A 21 5.93 12.36 -30.38
C GLN A 21 5.37 11.79 -31.69
N GLU A 22 4.62 10.69 -31.61
CA GLU A 22 3.76 10.28 -32.73
C GLU A 22 2.46 11.07 -32.60
N HIS A 23 2.22 11.92 -33.60
CA HIS A 23 1.03 12.76 -33.68
C HIS A 23 -0.24 11.91 -33.59
N TRP A 24 -1.10 12.27 -32.63
CA TRP A 24 -2.50 11.84 -32.57
C TRP A 24 -3.17 12.06 -33.93
N LYS A 25 -3.65 10.99 -34.56
CA LYS A 25 -4.61 11.09 -35.65
C LYS A 25 -5.98 10.83 -35.06
N GLU A 26 -6.76 11.89 -35.01
CA GLU A 26 -8.18 11.88 -34.73
C GLU A 26 -8.91 11.19 -35.90
N GLU A 27 -8.95 9.85 -35.90
CA GLU A 27 -9.77 9.11 -36.84
C GLU A 27 -10.45 7.91 -36.15
N SER A 28 -11.76 8.12 -35.91
CA SER A 28 -12.83 7.12 -35.93
C SER A 28 -12.78 6.00 -34.88
N ALA A 29 -13.32 6.33 -33.71
CA ALA A 29 -14.12 5.37 -32.94
C ALA A 29 -15.26 4.85 -33.83
N LEU A 30 -15.26 3.54 -34.08
CA LEU A 30 -16.41 2.63 -34.27
C LEU A 30 -15.89 1.41 -35.05
N VAL A 31 -15.81 0.26 -34.36
CA VAL A 31 -15.42 -1.08 -34.86
C VAL A 31 -13.91 -1.39 -34.84
N ALA A 32 -13.33 -1.59 -33.66
CA ALA A 32 -12.07 -2.33 -33.50
C ALA A 32 -12.03 -3.00 -32.12
N GLY A 33 -11.62 -4.28 -32.06
CA GLY A 33 -11.71 -5.14 -30.87
C GLY A 33 -10.80 -4.77 -29.69
N ASP A 34 -10.91 -5.55 -28.61
CA ASP A 34 -10.37 -5.32 -27.27
C ASP A 34 -8.91 -4.84 -27.21
N ASN A 35 -8.04 -5.37 -28.08
CA ASN A 35 -6.62 -4.99 -28.11
C ASN A 35 -6.40 -3.53 -28.53
N TYR A 36 -7.28 -2.97 -29.38
CA TYR A 36 -7.19 -1.57 -29.81
C TYR A 36 -7.56 -0.60 -28.68
N ALA A 37 -8.44 -1.00 -27.75
CA ALA A 37 -8.79 -0.18 -26.59
C ALA A 37 -7.66 -0.18 -25.54
N ILE A 38 -7.03 -1.33 -25.30
CA ILE A 38 -5.87 -1.45 -24.40
C ILE A 38 -4.68 -0.65 -24.93
N ASP A 39 -4.39 -0.75 -26.23
CA ASP A 39 -3.30 0.01 -26.87
C ASP A 39 -3.52 1.53 -26.77
N GLN A 40 -4.76 2.00 -26.99
CA GLN A 40 -5.10 3.42 -26.79
C GLN A 40 -4.92 3.87 -25.34
N LEU A 41 -5.31 3.04 -24.37
CA LEU A 41 -5.11 3.35 -22.95
C LEU A 41 -3.61 3.44 -22.60
N TYR A 42 -2.77 2.57 -23.16
CA TYR A 42 -1.32 2.65 -22.99
C TYR A 42 -0.74 3.93 -23.60
N GLN A 43 -1.14 4.29 -24.82
CA GLN A 43 -0.68 5.53 -25.47
C GLN A 43 -1.09 6.78 -24.67
N LEU A 44 -2.31 6.80 -24.12
CA LEU A 44 -2.78 7.90 -23.26
C LEU A 44 -1.97 7.97 -21.96
N MET A 45 -1.68 6.82 -21.32
CA MET A 45 -0.83 6.78 -20.13
C MET A 45 0.60 7.26 -20.43
N ASP A 46 1.19 6.86 -21.55
CA ASP A 46 2.52 7.31 -21.97
C ASP A 46 2.55 8.83 -22.26
N HIS A 47 1.50 9.34 -22.90
CA HIS A 47 1.36 10.77 -23.15
C HIS A 47 1.23 11.55 -21.82
N TRP A 48 0.35 11.13 -20.93
CA TRP A 48 0.23 11.72 -19.60
C TRP A 48 1.52 11.60 -18.80
N GLN A 49 2.25 10.48 -18.88
CA GLN A 49 3.56 10.35 -18.23
C GLN A 49 4.49 11.49 -18.65
N SER A 50 4.55 11.82 -19.94
CA SER A 50 5.38 12.93 -20.43
C SER A 50 4.97 14.28 -19.85
N LEU A 51 3.66 14.57 -19.83
CA LEU A 51 3.11 15.82 -19.28
C LEU A 51 3.32 15.94 -17.77
N VAL A 52 3.15 14.83 -17.04
CA VAL A 52 3.33 14.80 -15.58
C VAL A 52 4.81 14.90 -15.20
N VAL A 53 5.71 14.34 -16.00
CA VAL A 53 7.16 14.55 -15.82
C VAL A 53 7.52 16.01 -16.07
N GLU A 54 6.91 16.68 -17.04
CA GLU A 54 7.10 18.12 -17.25
C GLU A 54 6.52 18.95 -16.10
N LEU A 55 5.34 18.61 -15.57
CA LEU A 55 4.78 19.22 -14.37
C LEU A 55 5.67 19.03 -13.14
N ALA A 56 6.28 17.86 -12.99
CA ALA A 56 7.20 17.57 -11.89
C ALA A 56 8.53 18.36 -11.97
N ARG A 57 8.86 18.93 -13.15
CA ARG A 57 9.97 19.89 -13.32
C ARG A 57 9.59 21.30 -12.89
N CYS A 58 8.30 21.61 -12.73
CA CYS A 58 7.86 22.89 -12.17
C CYS A 58 8.24 22.97 -10.68
N SER A 59 9.10 23.93 -10.33
CA SER A 59 9.69 24.06 -8.99
C SER A 59 8.66 24.18 -7.85
N GLU A 60 7.55 24.89 -8.09
CA GLU A 60 6.48 25.09 -7.10
C GLU A 60 5.72 23.78 -6.76
N TYR A 61 5.35 22.99 -7.77
CA TYR A 61 4.64 21.73 -7.58
C TYR A 61 5.56 20.64 -7.04
N ARG A 62 6.81 20.61 -7.49
CA ARG A 62 7.85 19.73 -6.96
C ARG A 62 8.08 19.97 -5.47
N ALA A 63 8.22 21.23 -5.05
CA ALA A 63 8.41 21.58 -3.65
C ALA A 63 7.20 21.15 -2.79
N CYS A 64 5.98 21.33 -3.30
CA CYS A 64 4.76 20.86 -2.65
C CYS A 64 4.76 19.33 -2.50
N ALA A 65 5.00 18.59 -3.58
CA ALA A 65 5.03 17.13 -3.59
C ALA A 65 6.08 16.55 -2.64
N VAL A 66 7.30 17.11 -2.65
CA VAL A 66 8.37 16.75 -1.72
C VAL A 66 7.94 16.99 -0.27
N GLY A 67 7.36 18.17 0.03
CA GLY A 67 6.88 18.50 1.37
C GLY A 67 5.81 17.53 1.88
N VAL A 68 4.87 17.12 1.02
CA VAL A 68 3.83 16.13 1.36
C VAL A 68 4.45 14.77 1.67
N ILE A 69 5.38 14.30 0.84
CA ILE A 69 6.06 13.01 1.04
C ILE A 69 6.89 13.03 2.32
N MET A 70 7.65 14.10 2.58
CA MET A 70 8.42 14.27 3.82
C MET A 70 7.52 14.23 5.05
N SER A 71 6.47 15.06 5.09
CA SER A 71 5.52 15.12 6.21
C SER A 71 4.83 13.77 6.46
N ARG A 72 4.51 13.03 5.39
CA ARG A 72 3.94 11.70 5.49
C ARG A 72 4.92 10.71 6.12
N LEU A 73 6.17 10.68 5.66
CA LEU A 73 7.21 9.79 6.19
C LEU A 73 7.48 10.09 7.67
N GLU A 74 7.52 11.36 8.05
CA GLU A 74 7.64 11.79 9.44
C GLU A 74 6.46 11.29 10.30
N LYS A 75 5.22 11.48 9.83
CA LYS A 75 4.02 10.98 10.51
C LYS A 75 4.04 9.46 10.69
N MET A 76 4.43 8.71 9.64
CA MET A 76 4.52 7.24 9.70
C MET A 76 5.63 6.80 10.65
N SER A 77 6.79 7.47 10.64
CA SER A 77 7.88 7.22 11.59
C SER A 77 7.45 7.50 13.04
N ALA A 78 6.78 8.62 13.29
CA ALA A 78 6.29 8.99 14.61
C ALA A 78 5.23 8.01 15.13
N HIS A 79 4.32 7.57 14.25
CA HIS A 79 3.35 6.53 14.59
C HIS A 79 4.01 5.22 14.99
N CYS A 80 5.03 4.76 14.25
CA CYS A 80 5.80 3.58 14.65
C CYS A 80 6.49 3.77 16.00
N THR A 81 7.08 4.93 16.28
CA THR A 81 7.67 5.24 17.59
C THR A 81 6.63 5.11 18.71
N HIS A 82 5.45 5.72 18.54
CA HIS A 82 4.40 5.65 19.54
C HIS A 82 3.85 4.23 19.75
N GLU A 83 3.69 3.45 18.66
CA GLU A 83 3.28 2.04 18.80
C GLU A 83 4.32 1.20 19.52
N ILE A 84 5.62 1.44 19.29
CA ILE A 84 6.70 0.76 20.01
C ILE A 84 6.65 1.09 21.51
N GLU A 85 6.45 2.36 21.87
CA GLU A 85 6.29 2.78 23.28
C GLU A 85 5.11 2.04 23.95
N ASN A 86 3.95 1.99 23.29
CA ASN A 86 2.78 1.27 23.80
C ASN A 86 3.04 -0.24 23.96
N ILE A 87 3.81 -0.84 23.05
CA ILE A 87 4.20 -2.26 23.14
C ILE A 87 5.15 -2.47 24.32
N GLN A 88 6.12 -1.58 24.52
CA GLN A 88 7.05 -1.66 25.65
C GLN A 88 6.32 -1.57 26.98
N ASP A 89 5.35 -0.67 27.11
CA ASP A 89 4.48 -0.58 28.31
C ASP A 89 3.70 -1.88 28.54
N ALA A 90 3.16 -2.48 27.48
CA ALA A 90 2.45 -3.76 27.56
C ALA A 90 3.39 -4.92 27.94
N MET A 91 4.62 -4.94 27.42
CA MET A 91 5.63 -5.93 27.78
C MET A 91 5.98 -5.86 29.27
N VAL A 92 6.22 -4.67 29.81
CA VAL A 92 6.48 -4.49 31.25
C VAL A 92 5.32 -5.02 32.10
N LYS A 93 4.07 -4.80 31.66
CA LYS A 93 2.90 -5.35 32.34
C LYS A 93 2.92 -6.89 32.37
N TYR A 94 3.15 -7.53 31.22
CA TYR A 94 3.20 -8.99 31.14
C TYR A 94 4.38 -9.61 31.89
N GLU A 95 5.54 -8.95 31.88
CA GLU A 95 6.70 -9.34 32.68
C GLU A 95 6.36 -9.33 34.18
N ASN A 96 5.66 -8.29 34.65
CA ASN A 96 5.23 -8.18 36.05
C ASN A 96 4.22 -9.29 36.42
N GLU A 97 3.25 -9.57 35.55
CA GLU A 97 2.27 -10.64 35.78
C GLU A 97 2.91 -12.03 35.76
N MET A 98 3.87 -12.26 34.86
CA MET A 98 4.68 -13.48 34.79
C MET A 98 5.51 -13.65 36.08
N GLN A 99 6.18 -12.59 36.53
CA GLN A 99 6.95 -12.60 37.78
C GLN A 99 6.05 -12.87 38.99
N SER A 100 4.87 -12.24 39.06
CA SER A 100 3.88 -12.49 40.12
C SER A 100 3.37 -13.93 40.13
N ALA A 101 3.14 -14.53 38.95
CA ALA A 101 2.76 -15.95 38.85
C ALA A 101 3.89 -16.88 39.33
N ALA A 102 5.14 -16.58 38.97
CA ALA A 102 6.30 -17.33 39.43
C ALA A 102 6.49 -17.24 40.96
N GLU A 103 6.32 -16.05 41.54
CA GLU A 103 6.40 -15.83 42.98
C GLU A 103 5.29 -16.58 43.74
N ARG A 104 4.06 -16.59 43.22
CA ARG A 104 2.95 -17.37 43.78
C ARG A 104 3.21 -18.87 43.73
N PHE A 105 3.76 -19.37 42.61
CA PHE A 105 4.16 -20.77 42.49
C PHE A 105 5.17 -21.17 43.58
N VAL A 106 6.21 -20.33 43.79
CA VAL A 106 7.23 -20.58 44.84
C VAL A 106 6.63 -20.52 46.25
N ALA A 107 5.73 -19.57 46.52
CA ALA A 107 5.04 -19.48 47.82
C ALA A 107 4.21 -20.75 48.09
N ILE A 108 3.43 -21.21 47.11
CA ILE A 108 2.63 -22.43 47.22
C ILE A 108 3.53 -23.66 47.40
N MET A 109 4.69 -23.71 46.72
CA MET A 109 5.67 -24.77 46.92
C MET A 109 6.20 -24.82 48.36
N ALA A 110 6.50 -23.66 48.95
CA ALA A 110 6.95 -23.57 50.33
C ALA A 110 5.87 -24.05 51.31
N ASP A 111 4.61 -23.68 51.08
CA ASP A 111 3.48 -24.14 51.89
C ASP A 111 3.28 -25.66 51.77
N CYS A 112 3.34 -26.21 50.55
CA CYS A 112 3.24 -27.66 50.33
C CYS A 112 4.39 -28.41 51.01
N ARG A 113 5.62 -27.89 50.95
CA ARG A 113 6.77 -28.45 51.66
C ARG A 113 6.54 -28.47 53.17
N ALA A 114 6.14 -27.35 53.76
CA ALA A 114 5.90 -27.25 55.20
C ALA A 114 4.75 -28.17 55.67
N GLU A 115 3.76 -28.45 54.81
CA GLU A 115 2.67 -29.39 55.11
C GLU A 115 3.10 -30.85 55.00
N THR A 116 3.90 -31.17 53.97
CA THR A 116 4.39 -32.52 53.68
C THR A 116 5.46 -32.98 54.69
N GLU A 117 6.37 -32.08 55.11
CA GLU A 117 7.39 -32.36 56.13
C GLU A 117 6.80 -32.79 57.48
N LYS A 118 5.58 -32.35 57.80
CA LYS A 118 4.88 -32.73 59.05
C LYS A 118 4.47 -34.21 59.08
N GLN A 119 4.43 -34.88 57.93
CA GLN A 119 3.86 -36.22 57.78
C GLN A 119 4.91 -37.36 57.77
N TRP A 120 6.19 -37.07 58.06
CA TRP A 120 7.32 -38.03 58.13
C TRP A 120 7.42 -38.95 56.90
N PHE A 121 8.05 -38.43 55.84
CA PHE A 121 8.41 -39.18 54.63
C PHE A 121 9.92 -39.41 54.53
N ASP A 122 10.32 -40.37 53.69
CA ASP A 122 11.71 -40.45 53.22
C ASP A 122 12.02 -39.25 52.29
N ALA A 123 13.29 -38.87 52.16
CA ALA A 123 13.69 -37.62 51.51
C ALA A 123 13.27 -37.54 50.03
N ASP A 124 13.38 -38.65 49.29
CA ASP A 124 13.00 -38.70 47.87
C ASP A 124 11.46 -38.69 47.69
N GLU A 125 10.72 -39.29 48.62
CA GLU A 125 9.24 -39.29 48.60
C GLU A 125 8.68 -37.90 48.97
N LEU A 126 9.37 -37.19 49.87
CA LEU A 126 9.05 -35.81 50.25
C LEU A 126 9.10 -34.87 49.02
N GLU A 127 10.21 -34.86 48.29
CA GLU A 127 10.38 -33.96 47.14
C GLU A 127 9.36 -34.24 46.03
N LEU A 128 9.07 -35.52 45.76
CA LEU A 128 8.08 -35.91 44.75
C LEU A 128 6.68 -35.43 45.13
N ARG A 129 6.25 -35.62 46.39
CA ARG A 129 4.94 -35.15 46.87
C ARG A 129 4.84 -33.63 46.85
N VAL A 130 5.89 -32.93 47.30
CA VAL A 130 5.91 -31.46 47.25
C VAL A 130 5.74 -30.98 45.81
N PHE A 131 6.44 -31.58 44.86
CA PHE A 131 6.26 -31.24 43.44
C PHE A 131 4.84 -31.53 42.95
N GLU A 132 4.31 -32.73 43.20
CA GLU A 132 2.98 -33.14 42.71
C GLU A 132 1.86 -32.26 43.31
N ASP A 133 1.90 -32.01 44.62
CA ASP A 133 0.94 -31.14 45.30
C ASP A 133 1.04 -29.69 44.82
N THR A 134 2.26 -29.17 44.66
CA THR A 134 2.47 -27.81 44.11
C THR A 134 1.95 -27.73 42.69
N TYR A 135 2.29 -28.69 41.84
CA TYR A 135 1.89 -28.72 40.44
C TYR A 135 0.37 -28.74 40.29
N ASN A 136 -0.31 -29.55 41.09
CA ASN A 136 -1.77 -29.65 41.09
C ASN A 136 -2.45 -28.39 41.63
N LYS A 137 -1.87 -27.74 42.66
CA LYS A 137 -2.42 -26.51 43.26
C LYS A 137 -2.15 -25.23 42.46
N THR A 138 -1.21 -25.25 41.51
CA THR A 138 -0.73 -24.07 40.77
C THR A 138 -1.11 -24.06 39.30
N SER A 139 -2.14 -24.81 38.90
CA SER A 139 -2.57 -24.89 37.49
C SER A 139 -2.84 -23.50 36.89
N ASP A 140 -3.46 -22.60 37.65
CA ASP A 140 -3.81 -21.25 37.20
C ASP A 140 -2.57 -20.36 37.07
N GLU A 141 -1.63 -20.42 38.02
CA GLU A 141 -0.35 -19.72 37.96
C GLU A 141 0.49 -20.20 36.77
N GLN A 142 0.53 -21.51 36.52
CA GLN A 142 1.23 -22.08 35.37
C GLN A 142 0.63 -21.57 34.06
N SER A 143 -0.70 -21.61 33.91
CA SER A 143 -1.36 -21.07 32.70
C SER A 143 -1.06 -19.59 32.51
N THR A 144 -1.17 -18.79 33.57
CA THR A 144 -0.86 -17.36 33.56
C THR A 144 0.58 -17.10 33.12
N TYR A 145 1.54 -17.85 33.66
CA TYR A 145 2.94 -17.73 33.30
C TYR A 145 3.17 -18.03 31.80
N TYR A 146 2.66 -19.16 31.31
CA TYR A 146 2.85 -19.57 29.92
C TYR A 146 2.14 -18.64 28.92
N GLU A 147 0.93 -18.18 29.23
CA GLU A 147 0.19 -17.24 28.40
C GLU A 147 0.92 -15.91 28.28
N ASN A 148 1.46 -15.40 29.40
CA ASN A 148 2.24 -14.16 29.40
C ASN A 148 3.58 -14.32 28.67
N CYS A 149 4.28 -15.45 28.78
CA CYS A 149 5.46 -15.72 27.95
C CYS A 149 5.13 -15.68 26.45
N LYS A 150 4.00 -16.28 26.06
CA LYS A 150 3.56 -16.28 24.65
C LYS A 150 3.20 -14.86 24.17
N ALA A 151 2.52 -14.09 25.01
CA ALA A 151 2.18 -12.70 24.72
C ALA A 151 3.45 -11.85 24.55
N LEU A 152 4.43 -11.99 25.45
CA LEU A 152 5.73 -11.31 25.37
C LEU A 152 6.46 -11.61 24.06
N ASN A 153 6.63 -12.88 23.70
CA ASN A 153 7.28 -13.25 22.44
C ASN A 153 6.57 -12.63 21.22
N SER A 154 5.23 -12.59 21.23
CA SER A 154 4.46 -11.96 20.14
C SER A 154 4.68 -10.45 20.08
N LEU A 155 4.74 -9.79 21.24
CA LEU A 155 5.00 -8.35 21.33
C LEU A 155 6.42 -7.99 20.91
N GLU A 156 7.43 -8.78 21.28
CA GLU A 156 8.82 -8.61 20.85
C GLU A 156 8.95 -8.66 19.32
N HIS A 157 8.33 -9.66 18.69
CA HIS A 157 8.32 -9.76 17.23
C HIS A 157 7.65 -8.54 16.57
N ARG A 158 6.54 -8.06 17.16
CA ARG A 158 5.84 -6.89 16.64
C ARG A 158 6.65 -5.60 16.82
N ALA A 159 7.33 -5.44 17.96
CA ALA A 159 8.21 -4.30 18.23
C ALA A 159 9.35 -4.26 17.20
N LEU A 160 10.01 -5.39 16.94
CA LEU A 160 11.06 -5.49 15.92
C LEU A 160 10.56 -5.14 14.52
N GLU A 161 9.36 -5.60 14.15
CA GLU A 161 8.75 -5.25 12.86
C GLU A 161 8.54 -3.74 12.73
N LEU A 162 8.04 -3.09 13.77
CA LEU A 162 7.81 -1.65 13.80
C LEU A 162 9.12 -0.86 13.78
N GLU A 163 10.17 -1.33 14.43
CA GLU A 163 11.51 -0.74 14.35
C GLU A 163 12.06 -0.78 12.93
N LEU A 164 11.93 -1.92 12.24
CA LEU A 164 12.35 -2.05 10.84
C LEU A 164 11.57 -1.10 9.93
N ARG A 165 10.25 -0.98 10.12
CA ARG A 165 9.39 -0.05 9.37
C ARG A 165 9.79 1.41 9.63
N ARG A 166 10.02 1.78 10.90
CA ARG A 166 10.50 3.12 11.29
C ARG A 166 11.82 3.44 10.61
N ASN A 167 12.79 2.53 10.68
CA ASN A 167 14.11 2.70 10.06
C ASN A 167 14.00 2.86 8.53
N PHE A 168 13.11 2.09 7.90
CA PHE A 168 12.81 2.25 6.49
C PHE A 168 12.23 3.64 6.16
N PHE A 169 11.27 4.15 6.93
CA PHE A 169 10.70 5.48 6.70
C PHE A 169 11.74 6.60 6.92
N GLN A 170 12.63 6.45 7.90
CA GLN A 170 13.72 7.38 8.12
C GLN A 170 14.73 7.38 6.98
N ALA A 171 15.12 6.19 6.49
CA ALA A 171 16.02 6.07 5.34
C ALA A 171 15.38 6.66 4.06
N ALA A 172 14.09 6.40 3.85
CA ALA A 172 13.32 7.00 2.76
C ALA A 172 13.30 8.54 2.87
N LEU A 173 13.10 9.08 4.07
CA LEU A 173 13.12 10.53 4.30
C LEU A 173 14.49 11.12 3.98
N THR A 174 15.58 10.48 4.42
CA THR A 174 16.95 10.89 4.07
C THR A 174 17.14 10.88 2.54
N GLN A 175 16.67 9.86 1.84
CA GLN A 175 16.76 9.78 0.39
C GLN A 175 16.01 10.93 -0.31
N VAL A 176 14.81 11.28 0.17
CA VAL A 176 14.03 12.41 -0.35
C VAL A 176 14.77 13.74 -0.14
N CYS A 177 15.34 13.95 1.05
CA CYS A 177 16.14 15.14 1.34
C CYS A 177 17.35 15.26 0.41
N VAL A 178 18.14 14.18 0.26
CA VAL A 178 19.33 14.15 -0.60
C VAL A 178 18.96 14.38 -2.06
N THR A 179 17.92 13.71 -2.55
CA THR A 179 17.46 13.84 -3.94
C THR A 179 16.98 15.27 -4.23
N THR A 180 16.25 15.88 -3.29
CA THR A 180 15.80 17.28 -3.40
C THR A 180 16.97 18.25 -3.44
N GLN A 181 17.99 18.05 -2.59
CA GLN A 181 19.20 18.88 -2.57
C GLN A 181 20.00 18.76 -3.88
N LEU A 182 20.13 17.54 -4.43
CA LEU A 182 20.83 17.30 -5.69
C LEU A 182 20.16 18.01 -6.86
N VAL A 183 18.83 17.99 -6.93
CA VAL A 183 18.11 18.68 -8.01
C VAL A 183 18.09 20.20 -7.80
N ALA A 184 17.94 20.70 -6.57
CA ALA A 184 18.10 22.13 -6.30
C ALA A 184 19.51 22.66 -6.65
N ALA A 185 20.54 21.83 -6.54
CA ALA A 185 21.89 22.17 -7.00
C ALA A 185 21.99 22.21 -8.54
N HIS A 186 21.35 21.26 -9.24
CA HIS A 186 21.30 21.22 -10.70
C HIS A 186 20.46 22.36 -11.31
N ASP A 187 19.32 22.69 -10.70
CA ASP A 187 18.42 23.77 -11.13
C ASP A 187 19.04 25.16 -10.92
N ASN A 188 20.02 25.31 -10.02
CA ASN A 188 20.80 26.55 -9.88
C ASN A 188 21.81 26.75 -11.03
N ASP A 189 22.23 25.66 -11.70
CA ASP A 189 23.11 25.71 -12.87
C ASP A 189 22.33 25.92 -14.19
N GLU A 190 21.06 25.48 -14.25
CA GLU A 190 20.11 25.77 -15.35
C GLU A 190 19.22 26.98 -15.00
N LEU A 191 19.74 28.18 -15.24
CA LEU A 191 19.09 29.45 -14.97
C LEU A 191 17.65 29.55 -15.54
N LEU A 192 16.66 29.71 -14.66
CA LEU A 192 15.37 30.41 -14.85
C LEU A 192 14.66 30.22 -16.20
N GLU A 193 13.94 29.11 -16.37
CA GLU A 193 12.62 29.21 -16.99
C GLU A 193 11.61 29.42 -15.86
N THR A 194 11.21 30.67 -15.63
CA THR A 194 9.99 30.99 -14.90
C THR A 194 8.83 30.20 -15.51
N THR A 195 8.48 29.07 -14.90
CA THR A 195 7.32 28.29 -15.33
C THR A 195 6.10 29.07 -14.87
N THR A 196 5.50 29.81 -15.78
CA THR A 196 4.32 30.65 -15.52
C THR A 196 3.14 29.74 -15.18
N GLY A 197 2.25 30.15 -14.27
CA GLY A 197 1.03 29.39 -13.98
C GLY A 197 0.21 29.03 -15.22
N GLU A 198 0.33 29.80 -16.30
CA GLU A 198 -0.24 29.52 -17.62
C GLU A 198 0.28 28.23 -18.25
N ARG A 199 1.57 27.89 -18.11
CA ARG A 199 2.14 26.64 -18.64
C ARG A 199 1.67 25.42 -17.84
N ILE A 200 1.54 25.56 -16.53
CA ILE A 200 0.95 24.53 -15.66
C ILE A 200 -0.52 24.31 -16.03
N ASN A 201 -1.26 25.40 -16.26
CA ASN A 201 -2.67 25.32 -16.67
C ASN A 201 -2.82 24.67 -18.06
N ALA A 202 -1.92 24.95 -19.00
CA ALA A 202 -1.89 24.28 -20.30
C ALA A 202 -1.64 22.77 -20.17
N LEU A 203 -0.57 22.38 -19.46
CA LEU A 203 -0.25 20.97 -19.22
C LEU A 203 -1.39 20.24 -18.47
N GLY A 204 -2.01 20.88 -17.48
CA GLY A 204 -3.16 20.33 -16.77
C GLY A 204 -4.40 20.18 -17.67
N SER A 205 -4.64 21.15 -18.57
CA SER A 205 -5.73 21.08 -19.54
C SER A 205 -5.52 19.94 -20.54
N ASP A 206 -4.30 19.74 -21.03
CA ASP A 206 -3.94 18.66 -21.94
C ASP A 206 -4.13 17.27 -21.29
N ILE A 207 -3.86 17.15 -19.99
CA ILE A 207 -4.16 15.92 -19.24
C ILE A 207 -5.68 15.67 -19.18
N LEU A 208 -6.47 16.72 -18.95
CA LEU A 208 -7.93 16.59 -18.78
C LEU A 208 -8.67 16.39 -20.11
N GLU A 209 -8.17 16.91 -21.22
CA GLU A 209 -8.81 16.86 -22.55
C GLU A 209 -9.20 15.43 -22.95
N ASN A 210 -8.40 14.44 -22.56
CA ASN A 210 -8.60 13.04 -22.91
C ASN A 210 -9.12 12.16 -21.76
N MET A 211 -9.45 12.74 -20.60
CA MET A 211 -9.88 11.99 -19.42
C MET A 211 -11.21 11.28 -19.64
N ASP A 212 -12.16 11.94 -20.30
CA ASP A 212 -13.46 11.33 -20.63
C ASP A 212 -13.28 10.16 -21.61
N ASN A 213 -12.43 10.31 -22.63
CA ASN A 213 -12.10 9.26 -23.59
C ASN A 213 -11.43 8.06 -22.90
N PHE A 214 -10.51 8.33 -21.97
CA PHE A 214 -9.84 7.30 -21.16
C PHE A 214 -10.86 6.53 -20.30
N CYS A 215 -11.79 7.24 -19.65
CA CYS A 215 -12.84 6.62 -18.85
C CYS A 215 -13.80 5.78 -19.71
N GLU A 216 -14.18 6.23 -20.90
CA GLU A 216 -15.01 5.44 -21.82
C GLU A 216 -14.28 4.19 -22.33
N ALA A 217 -12.98 4.29 -22.64
CA ALA A 217 -12.17 3.13 -23.01
C ALA A 217 -12.02 2.12 -21.85
N LEU A 218 -11.88 2.60 -20.61
CA LEU A 218 -11.91 1.74 -19.42
C LEU A 218 -13.27 1.05 -19.26
N LYS A 219 -14.39 1.77 -19.42
CA LYS A 219 -15.75 1.18 -19.37
C LYS A 219 -15.94 0.09 -20.41
N ALA A 220 -15.46 0.31 -21.63
CA ALA A 220 -15.57 -0.68 -22.70
C ALA A 220 -14.91 -2.00 -22.27
N ILE A 221 -13.67 -1.94 -21.77
CA ILE A 221 -12.90 -3.12 -21.36
C ILE A 221 -13.46 -3.78 -20.08
N THR A 222 -14.06 -3.01 -19.17
CA THR A 222 -14.71 -3.59 -17.97
C THR A 222 -16.06 -4.23 -18.29
N ALA A 223 -16.86 -3.65 -19.20
CA ALA A 223 -18.19 -4.14 -19.56
C ALA A 223 -18.17 -5.45 -20.38
N LEU A 224 -17.13 -5.65 -21.20
CA LEU A 224 -16.92 -6.87 -21.98
C LEU A 224 -16.76 -8.13 -21.11
N ASN A 225 -16.12 -8.01 -19.93
CA ASN A 225 -15.98 -9.12 -18.97
C ASN A 225 -17.26 -9.43 -18.18
N ILE A 226 -18.26 -8.54 -18.21
CA ILE A 226 -19.52 -8.72 -17.47
C ILE A 226 -20.57 -9.41 -18.37
N HIS A 227 -20.60 -9.07 -19.67
CA HIS A 227 -21.55 -9.66 -20.61
C HIS A 227 -21.22 -11.09 -21.02
N GLY A 228 -19.95 -11.52 -20.93
CA GLY A 228 -19.58 -12.93 -21.10
C GLY A 228 -20.12 -13.85 -19.99
N GLN A 229 -20.50 -13.31 -18.83
CA GLN A 229 -21.16 -14.06 -17.74
C GLN A 229 -22.68 -13.93 -17.71
N SER A 230 -23.28 -12.86 -18.25
CA SER A 230 -24.72 -12.59 -18.10
C SER A 230 -25.61 -13.20 -19.20
N ASP A 231 -25.07 -13.51 -20.39
CA ASP A 231 -25.87 -14.02 -21.53
C ASP A 231 -25.84 -15.56 -21.69
N LEU A 232 -25.53 -16.30 -20.62
CA LEU A 232 -25.48 -17.77 -20.59
C LEU A 232 -26.89 -18.45 -20.60
N VAL A 233 -27.80 -18.00 -21.46
CA VAL A 233 -29.07 -18.70 -21.79
C VAL A 233 -29.19 -18.92 -23.31
N GLY A 234 -28.08 -19.09 -24.01
CA GLY A 234 -28.04 -19.43 -25.45
C GLY A 234 -26.98 -20.50 -25.75
N SER A 235 -27.39 -21.51 -26.53
CA SER A 235 -26.57 -22.51 -27.26
C SER A 235 -25.18 -22.89 -26.71
N SER A 236 -24.99 -24.18 -26.40
CA SER A 236 -23.74 -24.78 -25.88
C SER A 236 -22.47 -24.51 -26.71
N GLN A 237 -22.59 -24.02 -27.95
CA GLN A 237 -21.46 -23.73 -28.85
C GLN A 237 -20.96 -22.27 -28.74
N GLU A 238 -21.82 -21.33 -28.33
CA GLU A 238 -21.46 -19.93 -28.07
C GLU A 238 -20.83 -19.77 -26.68
N VAL A 239 -21.27 -20.59 -25.71
CA VAL A 239 -20.69 -20.67 -24.36
C VAL A 239 -19.23 -21.09 -24.37
N ASP A 240 -18.85 -22.06 -25.20
CA ASP A 240 -17.46 -22.54 -25.28
C ASP A 240 -16.55 -21.54 -26.04
N PHE A 241 -17.09 -20.80 -27.01
CA PHE A 241 -16.35 -19.76 -27.74
C PHE A 241 -16.09 -18.53 -26.86
N ALA A 242 -17.11 -18.02 -26.16
CA ALA A 242 -16.99 -16.88 -25.23
C ALA A 242 -16.04 -17.20 -24.06
N ARG A 243 -16.07 -18.43 -23.56
CA ARG A 243 -15.17 -18.89 -22.48
C ARG A 243 -13.71 -19.04 -22.95
N SER A 244 -13.49 -19.32 -24.23
CA SER A 244 -12.16 -19.39 -24.85
C SER A 244 -11.54 -18.01 -25.08
N THR A 245 -12.32 -17.03 -25.55
CA THR A 245 -11.87 -15.64 -25.74
C THR A 245 -11.70 -14.89 -24.40
N GLU A 246 -12.55 -15.14 -23.40
CA GLU A 246 -12.33 -14.65 -22.02
C GLU A 246 -11.02 -15.17 -21.42
N GLN A 247 -10.62 -16.42 -21.72
CA GLN A 247 -9.35 -16.98 -21.26
C GLN A 247 -8.13 -16.42 -22.02
N GLU A 248 -8.28 -16.08 -23.31
CA GLU A 248 -7.20 -15.52 -24.13
C GLU A 248 -6.85 -14.07 -23.75
N HIS A 249 -7.83 -13.22 -23.42
CA HIS A 249 -7.59 -11.80 -23.10
C HIS A 249 -7.30 -11.54 -21.61
N ARG A 250 -7.62 -12.47 -20.71
CA ARG A 250 -7.40 -12.31 -19.25
C ARG A 250 -5.95 -11.99 -18.85
N PRO A 251 -4.89 -12.55 -19.46
CA PRO A 251 -3.51 -12.19 -19.15
C PRO A 251 -3.17 -10.73 -19.52
N GLU A 252 -3.69 -10.26 -20.64
CA GLU A 252 -3.45 -8.89 -21.14
C GLU A 252 -4.16 -7.86 -20.27
N LEU A 253 -5.41 -8.13 -19.88
CA LEU A 253 -6.16 -7.32 -18.92
C LEU A 253 -5.51 -7.28 -17.54
N LEU A 254 -4.95 -8.40 -17.08
CA LEU A 254 -4.22 -8.46 -15.82
C LEU A 254 -2.89 -7.68 -15.89
N ARG A 255 -2.21 -7.72 -17.04
CA ARG A 255 -1.01 -6.92 -17.28
C ARG A 255 -1.33 -5.43 -17.30
N PHE A 256 -2.38 -5.04 -18.01
CA PHE A 256 -2.87 -3.67 -18.04
C PHE A 256 -3.28 -3.18 -16.64
N ALA A 257 -4.07 -3.96 -15.91
CA ALA A 257 -4.48 -3.63 -14.53
C ALA A 257 -3.28 -3.34 -13.61
N LYS A 258 -2.21 -4.13 -13.71
CA LYS A 258 -0.97 -3.90 -12.95
C LYS A 258 -0.26 -2.61 -13.38
N HIS A 259 -0.18 -2.35 -14.68
CA HIS A 259 0.45 -1.13 -15.20
C HIS A 259 -0.34 0.13 -14.81
N LEU A 260 -1.68 0.06 -14.87
CA LEU A 260 -2.57 1.12 -14.44
C LEU A 260 -2.33 1.47 -12.96
N GLU A 261 -2.32 0.47 -12.08
CA GLU A 261 -2.01 0.68 -10.66
C GLU A 261 -0.63 1.30 -10.46
N GLN A 262 0.39 0.77 -11.13
CA GLN A 262 1.75 1.26 -11.02
C GLN A 262 1.87 2.73 -11.47
N PHE A 263 1.26 3.09 -12.59
CA PHE A 263 1.27 4.44 -13.13
C PHE A 263 0.72 5.44 -12.10
N TRP A 264 -0.50 5.21 -11.61
CA TRP A 264 -1.11 6.12 -10.65
C TRP A 264 -0.36 6.14 -9.31
N LEU A 265 0.20 5.02 -8.85
CA LEU A 265 1.03 4.97 -7.65
C LEU A 265 2.32 5.81 -7.76
N ILE A 266 2.92 5.89 -8.96
CA ILE A 266 4.15 6.66 -9.20
C ILE A 266 3.83 8.15 -9.37
N HIS A 267 2.76 8.45 -10.12
CA HIS A 267 2.48 9.80 -10.63
C HIS A 267 1.45 10.59 -9.82
N GLN A 268 0.69 9.97 -8.90
CA GLN A 268 -0.35 10.66 -8.10
C GLN A 268 0.15 11.93 -7.40
N ASN A 269 1.38 11.91 -6.88
CA ASN A 269 1.94 13.03 -6.12
C ASN A 269 2.53 14.13 -7.01
N TRP A 270 2.52 13.93 -8.33
CA TRP A 270 3.03 14.88 -9.32
C TRP A 270 1.91 15.65 -9.99
N LEU A 271 0.66 15.28 -9.73
CA LEU A 271 -0.51 15.94 -10.26
C LEU A 271 -0.90 17.13 -9.38
N PRO A 272 -1.32 18.25 -9.98
CA PRO A 272 -1.96 19.32 -9.24
C PRO A 272 -3.20 18.80 -8.46
N PRO A 273 -3.45 19.29 -7.23
CA PRO A 273 -4.59 18.84 -6.41
C PRO A 273 -5.93 18.91 -7.14
N MET A 274 -6.19 19.99 -7.89
CA MET A 274 -7.43 20.16 -8.65
C MET A 274 -7.60 19.13 -9.77
N LEU A 275 -6.49 18.68 -10.37
CA LEU A 275 -6.51 17.64 -11.39
C LEU A 275 -6.75 16.26 -10.74
N LEU A 276 -6.17 16.05 -9.56
CA LEU A 276 -6.38 14.84 -8.79
C LEU A 276 -7.84 14.70 -8.33
N ASP A 277 -8.51 15.79 -7.96
CA ASP A 277 -9.96 15.81 -7.66
C ASP A 277 -10.79 15.26 -8.83
N VAL A 278 -10.53 15.78 -10.03
CA VAL A 278 -11.24 15.34 -11.24
C VAL A 278 -10.96 13.87 -11.53
N VAL A 279 -9.71 13.42 -11.39
CA VAL A 279 -9.36 12.01 -11.58
C VAL A 279 -10.08 11.10 -10.57
N ILE A 280 -10.11 11.50 -9.29
CA ILE A 280 -10.80 10.75 -8.23
C ILE A 280 -12.30 10.66 -8.54
N GLU A 281 -12.96 11.77 -8.84
CA GLU A 281 -14.38 11.81 -9.17
C GLU A 281 -14.72 10.89 -10.35
N ARG A 282 -13.89 10.91 -11.39
CA ARG A 282 -14.09 10.09 -12.59
C ARG A 282 -13.88 8.61 -12.31
N PHE A 283 -12.87 8.26 -11.51
CA PHE A 283 -12.61 6.87 -11.14
C PHE A 283 -13.64 6.32 -10.15
N ASP A 284 -14.22 7.18 -9.31
CA ASP A 284 -15.34 6.84 -8.45
C ASP A 284 -16.59 6.46 -9.25
N MET A 285 -16.97 7.28 -10.23
CA MET A 285 -18.09 6.95 -11.11
C MET A 285 -17.85 5.62 -11.86
N LEU A 286 -16.60 5.33 -12.24
CA LEU A 286 -16.22 4.04 -12.84
C LEU A 286 -16.27 2.88 -11.84
N SER A 287 -15.87 3.09 -10.59
CA SER A 287 -15.90 2.05 -9.56
C SER A 287 -17.33 1.72 -9.13
N GLU A 288 -18.19 2.74 -9.00
CA GLU A 288 -19.60 2.59 -8.63
C GLU A 288 -20.41 1.87 -9.72
N SER A 289 -20.15 2.18 -10.99
CA SER A 289 -20.81 1.54 -12.13
C SER A 289 -20.43 0.07 -12.34
N ASN A 290 -19.26 -0.37 -11.84
CA ASN A 290 -18.75 -1.72 -12.06
C ASN A 290 -18.90 -2.69 -10.87
N GLY A 291 -19.32 -2.23 -9.68
CA GLY A 291 -19.62 -3.09 -8.52
C GLY A 291 -18.55 -4.12 -8.15
N HIS A 292 -18.93 -5.23 -7.50
CA HIS A 292 -18.04 -6.38 -7.28
C HIS A 292 -17.83 -7.17 -8.58
N SER A 293 -17.01 -6.63 -9.48
CA SER A 293 -16.65 -7.25 -10.74
C SER A 293 -15.52 -8.27 -10.57
N THR A 294 -15.60 -9.39 -11.30
CA THR A 294 -14.50 -10.35 -11.46
C THR A 294 -13.41 -9.85 -12.42
N CYS A 295 -13.61 -8.70 -13.06
CA CYS A 295 -12.66 -8.09 -13.98
C CYS A 295 -11.42 -7.54 -13.24
N PRO A 296 -10.19 -7.88 -13.67
CA PRO A 296 -8.97 -7.37 -13.03
C PRO A 296 -8.82 -5.85 -13.16
N VAL A 297 -9.29 -5.25 -14.26
CA VAL A 297 -9.21 -3.80 -14.50
C VAL A 297 -10.18 -3.03 -13.59
N ALA A 298 -11.42 -3.50 -13.43
CA ALA A 298 -12.38 -2.89 -12.50
C ALA A 298 -11.86 -2.90 -11.05
N ASN A 299 -11.26 -4.02 -10.64
CA ASN A 299 -10.63 -4.14 -9.32
C ASN A 299 -9.41 -3.21 -9.17
N ALA A 300 -8.63 -3.02 -10.23
CA ALA A 300 -7.52 -2.07 -10.24
C ALA A 300 -8.01 -0.61 -10.11
N ILE A 301 -9.05 -0.22 -10.84
CA ILE A 301 -9.67 1.12 -10.73
C ILE A 301 -10.11 1.39 -9.29
N SER A 302 -10.79 0.44 -8.65
CA SER A 302 -11.24 0.57 -7.26
C SER A 302 -10.06 0.74 -6.29
N ARG A 303 -8.99 -0.04 -6.46
CA ARG A 303 -7.75 0.10 -5.66
C ARG A 303 -7.05 1.43 -5.89
N VAL A 304 -6.95 1.89 -7.14
CA VAL A 304 -6.37 3.18 -7.48
C VAL A 304 -7.18 4.29 -6.82
N CYS A 305 -8.51 4.27 -6.94
CA CYS A 305 -9.34 5.29 -6.32
C CYS A 305 -9.19 5.33 -4.79
N GLY A 306 -9.15 4.16 -4.14
CA GLY A 306 -8.85 4.06 -2.71
C GLY A 306 -7.49 4.65 -2.33
N SER A 307 -6.46 4.43 -3.16
CA SER A 307 -5.12 5.00 -2.98
C SER A 307 -5.12 6.52 -3.14
N LEU A 308 -5.75 7.04 -4.19
CA LEU A 308 -5.81 8.48 -4.49
C LEU A 308 -6.55 9.23 -3.36
N ARG A 309 -7.69 8.72 -2.89
CA ARG A 309 -8.44 9.30 -1.75
C ARG A 309 -7.66 9.28 -0.44
N ALA A 310 -6.92 8.20 -0.17
CA ALA A 310 -6.08 8.10 1.02
C ALA A 310 -4.87 9.08 0.97
N GLY A 311 -4.43 9.42 -0.24
CA GLY A 311 -3.47 10.50 -0.48
C GLY A 311 -4.07 11.90 -0.28
N TYR A 312 -5.35 12.08 -0.66
CA TYR A 312 -6.05 13.37 -0.65
C TYR A 312 -6.67 13.78 0.68
N SER A 313 -7.01 12.83 1.57
CA SER A 313 -7.70 13.10 2.84
C SER A 313 -6.80 13.71 3.94
N LYS A 314 -5.96 14.70 3.61
CA LYS A 314 -5.08 15.41 4.55
C LYS A 314 -5.13 16.92 4.38
#